data_AF-A0A835FSP8-F1
#
_entry.id   AF-A0A835FSP8-F1
#
_cell.length_a   1.000
_cell.length_b   1.000
_cell.length_c   1.000
_cell.angle_alpha   90.00
_cell.angle_beta   90.00
_cell.angle_gamma   90.00
#
_symmetry.space_group_name_H-M   'P 1'
#
loop_
_entity.id
_entity.type
_entity.pdbx_description
1 polymer ?
#
loop_
_entity_poly.entity_id
_entity_poly.type
_entity_poly.pdbx_seq_one_letter_code
_entity_poly.pdbx_strand_id
1 'polypeptide(L)'
;MDVVRSCLGPRYVVVCGMAQYAILWGTMVGYTITTATSIMAVARTNCHHSRGHDAACVSSGTTYMVVFGLVEVVLSQFPSLEKLTLISVVAAVMSCTYSFVGLFLSAAKLASNHGSHGTLLGVKIAADAGVSASTKTWHSLQALGNIAFAYTYSMLLIEIQDTVKSPPSENVTMKRASLYGISVTTIFYVSLGCIGYAAFGNAAPGNVLTGFDEPFWLVDVANLAVVIHLVGAYQVYAQPIFACYEKWLAGRWPDSAFFHREYVVPLPGGGGRAARFTMCKLVLRTAFVAGTTVVSLMLPFFNAVLGLLGAIAFWPLTVYFPVTMYIAQAKVATGSRKWVALQALNVGALVVSLLAAVGSVADMVQRLGHVTIFQTQL
;
A
#
# COMPACT_ATOMS: atom_id res chain seq x y z
N MET A 1 -6.77 -16.93 7.81
CA MET A 1 -7.65 -17.06 9.01
C MET A 1 -7.67 -18.45 9.63
N ASP A 2 -7.71 -19.53 8.84
CA ASP A 2 -7.85 -20.90 9.38
C ASP A 2 -6.68 -21.33 10.26
N VAL A 3 -5.45 -20.91 9.93
CA VAL A 3 -4.26 -21.17 10.75
C VAL A 3 -4.38 -20.56 12.15
N VAL A 4 -4.91 -19.32 12.24
CA VAL A 4 -5.15 -18.66 13.53
C VAL A 4 -6.21 -19.42 14.32
N ARG A 5 -7.28 -19.88 13.67
CA ARG A 5 -8.31 -20.71 14.29
C ARG A 5 -7.74 -22.01 14.85
N SER A 6 -6.90 -22.71 14.08
CA SER A 6 -6.32 -23.99 14.49
C SER A 6 -5.30 -23.85 15.62
N CYS A 7 -4.53 -22.77 15.65
CA CYS A 7 -3.46 -22.58 16.64
C CYS A 7 -3.94 -21.89 17.92
N LEU A 8 -4.82 -20.89 17.82
CA LEU A 8 -5.18 -20.00 18.93
C LEU A 8 -6.68 -20.04 19.29
N GLY A 9 -7.51 -20.59 18.41
CA GLY A 9 -8.96 -20.69 18.62
C GLY A 9 -9.78 -19.55 17.99
N PRO A 10 -11.12 -19.62 18.08
CA PRO A 10 -12.02 -18.82 17.27
C PRO A 10 -12.06 -17.33 17.61
N ARG A 11 -11.80 -16.94 18.88
CA ARG A 11 -11.81 -15.52 19.29
C ARG A 11 -10.73 -14.70 18.58
N TYR A 12 -9.56 -15.30 18.38
CA TYR A 12 -8.42 -14.65 17.72
C TYR A 12 -8.62 -14.44 16.23
N VAL A 13 -9.50 -15.22 15.59
CA VAL A 13 -9.87 -15.06 14.18
C VAL A 13 -10.53 -13.71 13.93
N VAL A 14 -11.37 -13.24 14.86
CA VAL A 14 -12.06 -11.95 14.70
C VAL A 14 -11.06 -10.80 14.71
N VAL A 15 -10.14 -10.79 15.69
CA VAL A 15 -9.12 -9.74 15.81
C VAL A 15 -8.16 -9.77 14.63
N CYS A 16 -7.70 -10.95 14.22
CA CYS A 16 -6.86 -11.12 13.04
C CYS A 16 -7.58 -10.64 11.77
N GLY A 17 -8.85 -11.02 11.61
CA GLY A 17 -9.68 -10.65 10.47
C GLY A 17 -9.86 -9.14 10.38
N MET A 18 -10.14 -8.46 11.51
CA MET A 18 -10.24 -7.00 11.54
C MET A 18 -8.95 -6.33 11.07
N ALA A 19 -7.79 -6.76 11.59
CA ALA A 19 -6.51 -6.22 11.19
C ALA A 19 -6.20 -6.50 9.70
N GLN A 20 -6.44 -7.73 9.23
CA GLN A 20 -6.19 -8.14 7.84
C GLN A 20 -7.09 -7.37 6.86
N TYR A 21 -8.39 -7.26 7.13
CA TYR A 21 -9.29 -6.51 6.24
C TYR A 21 -9.05 -5.00 6.30
N ALA A 22 -8.65 -4.45 7.47
CA ALA A 22 -8.26 -3.05 7.58
C ALA A 22 -7.04 -2.72 6.72
N ILE A 23 -6.00 -3.56 6.73
CA ILE A 23 -4.81 -3.32 5.89
C ILE A 23 -5.12 -3.55 4.40
N LEU A 24 -5.94 -4.55 4.05
CA LEU A 24 -6.31 -4.79 2.67
C LEU A 24 -7.10 -3.60 2.09
N TRP A 25 -8.10 -3.11 2.82
CA TRP A 25 -8.89 -1.95 2.42
C TRP A 25 -8.07 -0.65 2.42
N GLY A 26 -7.32 -0.42 3.49
CA GLY A 26 -6.51 0.77 3.59
C GLY A 26 -5.41 0.86 2.54
N THR A 27 -4.83 -0.27 2.11
CA THR A 27 -3.88 -0.30 0.99
C THR A 27 -4.52 0.18 -0.32
N MET A 28 -5.79 -0.15 -0.57
CA MET A 28 -6.54 0.37 -1.72
C MET A 28 -6.77 1.88 -1.66
N VAL A 29 -6.99 2.44 -0.46
CA VAL A 29 -7.01 3.89 -0.25
C VAL A 29 -5.65 4.51 -0.62
N GLY A 30 -4.55 3.90 -0.16
CA GLY A 30 -3.19 4.29 -0.50
C GLY A 30 -2.91 4.24 -2.00
N TYR A 31 -3.34 3.19 -2.69
CA TYR A 31 -3.17 3.05 -4.14
C TYR A 31 -3.92 4.12 -4.93
N THR A 32 -5.12 4.50 -4.51
CA THR A 32 -5.89 5.58 -5.12
C THR A 32 -5.15 6.92 -4.98
N ILE A 33 -4.62 7.23 -3.79
CA ILE A 33 -3.85 8.45 -3.55
C ILE A 33 -2.55 8.45 -4.36
N THR A 34 -1.83 7.33 -4.37
CA THR A 34 -0.55 7.19 -5.06
C THR A 34 -0.72 7.31 -6.57
N THR A 35 -1.75 6.69 -7.14
CA THR A 35 -2.07 6.81 -8.57
C THR A 35 -2.35 8.27 -8.94
N ALA A 36 -3.18 8.96 -8.15
CA ALA A 36 -3.45 10.37 -8.41
C ALA A 36 -2.18 11.24 -8.32
N THR A 37 -1.32 11.03 -7.31
CA THR A 37 -0.05 11.77 -7.21
C THR A 37 0.90 11.49 -8.37
N SER A 38 0.96 10.25 -8.87
CA SER A 38 1.74 9.91 -10.06
C SER A 38 1.20 10.53 -11.34
N ILE A 39 -0.12 10.55 -11.55
CA ILE A 39 -0.71 11.21 -12.73
C ILE A 39 -0.52 12.73 -12.64
N MET A 40 -0.65 13.33 -11.45
CA MET A 40 -0.33 14.75 -11.25
C MET A 40 1.13 15.07 -11.56
N ALA A 41 2.06 14.19 -11.20
CA ALA A 41 3.47 14.34 -11.55
C ALA A 41 3.67 14.36 -13.07
N VAL A 42 3.05 13.43 -13.80
CA VAL A 42 3.08 13.39 -15.29
C VAL A 42 2.48 14.67 -15.90
N ALA A 43 1.37 15.17 -15.34
CA ALA A 43 0.76 16.41 -15.84
C ALA A 43 1.68 17.62 -15.60
N ARG A 44 2.34 17.66 -14.43
CA ARG A 44 3.28 18.72 -14.05
C ARG A 44 4.53 18.73 -14.95
N THR A 45 5.19 17.60 -15.12
CA THR A 45 6.41 17.46 -15.94
C THR A 45 6.15 17.87 -17.40
N ASN A 46 5.05 17.40 -18.00
CA ASN A 46 4.66 17.79 -19.35
C ASN A 46 4.30 19.28 -19.47
N CYS A 47 3.71 19.85 -18.43
CA CYS A 47 3.42 21.29 -18.37
C CYS A 47 4.72 22.11 -18.30
N HIS A 48 5.66 21.75 -17.41
CA HIS A 48 6.97 22.41 -17.33
C HIS A 48 7.80 22.27 -18.61
N HIS A 49 7.74 21.09 -19.26
CA HIS A 49 8.41 20.88 -20.54
C HIS A 49 7.86 21.77 -21.65
N SER A 50 6.53 21.92 -21.73
CA SER A 50 5.87 22.68 -22.80
C SER A 50 5.82 24.19 -22.56
N ARG A 51 5.71 24.63 -21.30
CA ARG A 51 5.49 26.04 -20.93
C ARG A 51 6.67 26.68 -20.19
N GLY A 52 7.73 25.92 -19.92
CA GLY A 52 8.86 26.37 -19.12
C GLY A 52 8.69 26.09 -17.62
N HIS A 53 9.80 26.09 -16.90
CA HIS A 53 9.87 25.73 -15.47
C HIS A 53 9.16 26.74 -14.54
N ASP A 54 8.92 27.97 -15.01
CA ASP A 54 8.28 29.03 -14.22
C ASP A 54 6.74 29.05 -14.37
N ALA A 55 6.16 28.13 -15.14
CA ALA A 55 4.72 28.08 -15.37
C ALA A 55 3.95 27.58 -14.13
N ALA A 56 2.81 28.22 -13.83
CA ALA A 56 1.90 27.76 -12.78
C ALA A 56 1.14 26.49 -13.22
N CYS A 57 1.77 25.32 -13.06
CA CYS A 57 1.24 24.03 -13.47
C CYS A 57 0.40 23.39 -12.35
N VAL A 58 -0.86 23.84 -12.23
CA VAL A 58 -1.81 23.29 -11.25
C VAL A 58 -2.54 22.08 -11.83
N SER A 59 -2.53 20.96 -11.10
CA SER A 59 -3.26 19.75 -11.47
C SER A 59 -4.20 19.30 -10.35
N SER A 60 -5.43 18.87 -10.72
CA SER A 60 -6.45 18.42 -9.76
C SER A 60 -6.31 16.93 -9.47
N GLY A 61 -5.80 16.59 -8.28
CA GLY A 61 -5.73 15.21 -7.80
C GLY A 61 -7.10 14.58 -7.59
N THR A 62 -8.10 15.38 -7.22
CA THR A 62 -9.50 14.94 -7.06
C THR A 62 -10.02 14.27 -8.33
N THR A 63 -9.77 14.89 -9.49
CA THR A 63 -10.21 14.34 -10.78
C THR A 63 -9.57 12.97 -11.03
N TYR A 64 -8.26 12.84 -10.78
CA TYR A 64 -7.55 11.58 -11.02
C TYR A 64 -7.94 10.47 -10.04
N MET A 65 -8.23 10.79 -8.78
CA MET A 65 -8.74 9.78 -7.84
C MET A 65 -10.10 9.24 -8.27
N VAL A 66 -11.00 10.11 -8.76
CA VAL A 66 -12.31 9.69 -9.28
C VAL A 66 -12.15 8.84 -10.54
N VAL A 67 -11.32 9.26 -11.49
CA VAL A 67 -11.05 8.48 -12.71
C VAL A 67 -10.47 7.12 -12.38
N PHE A 68 -9.50 7.05 -11.47
CA PHE A 68 -8.94 5.78 -11.00
C PHE A 68 -10.03 4.90 -10.35
N GLY A 69 -10.85 5.46 -9.47
CA GLY A 69 -11.99 4.75 -8.87
C GLY A 69 -12.97 4.20 -9.92
N LEU A 70 -13.26 4.96 -10.98
CA LEU A 70 -14.12 4.49 -12.09
C LEU A 70 -13.49 3.31 -12.85
N VAL A 71 -12.19 3.36 -13.11
CA VAL A 71 -11.45 2.24 -13.72
C VAL A 71 -11.52 1.02 -12.80
N GLU A 72 -11.28 1.19 -11.50
CA GLU A 72 -11.36 0.10 -10.53
C GLU A 72 -12.76 -0.46 -10.36
N VAL A 73 -13.83 0.35 -10.46
CA VAL A 73 -15.22 -0.15 -10.48
C VAL A 73 -15.42 -1.12 -11.63
N VAL A 74 -14.95 -0.78 -12.84
CA VAL A 74 -15.07 -1.64 -14.02
C VAL A 74 -14.25 -2.91 -13.85
N LEU A 75 -12.98 -2.78 -13.44
CA LEU A 75 -12.09 -3.93 -13.26
C LEU A 75 -12.55 -4.87 -12.14
N SER A 76 -13.14 -4.32 -11.09
CA SER A 76 -13.71 -5.09 -10.00
C SER A 76 -14.92 -5.92 -10.40
N GLN A 77 -15.57 -5.68 -11.55
CA GLN A 77 -16.66 -6.55 -12.00
C GLN A 77 -16.19 -7.89 -12.55
N PHE A 78 -14.90 -8.02 -12.91
CA PHE A 78 -14.40 -9.26 -13.45
C PHE A 78 -14.27 -10.34 -12.34
N PRO A 79 -14.83 -11.55 -12.56
CA PRO A 79 -14.97 -12.57 -11.51
C PRO A 79 -13.65 -13.23 -11.11
N SER A 80 -12.63 -13.17 -11.96
CA SER A 80 -11.27 -13.56 -11.61
C SER A 80 -10.30 -12.95 -12.63
N LEU A 81 -9.11 -12.58 -12.15
CA LEU A 81 -7.99 -12.25 -13.01
C LEU A 81 -7.51 -13.56 -13.66
N GLU A 82 -8.18 -14.07 -14.69
CA GLU A 82 -7.99 -15.43 -15.26
C GLU A 82 -6.56 -15.72 -15.77
N LYS A 83 -5.66 -14.74 -15.72
CA LYS A 83 -4.21 -14.97 -15.67
C LYS A 83 -3.59 -14.08 -14.60
N LEU A 84 -3.82 -14.37 -13.32
CA LEU A 84 -3.15 -13.71 -12.19
C LEU A 84 -1.65 -13.61 -12.46
N THR A 85 -1.06 -14.66 -13.04
CA THR A 85 0.34 -14.67 -13.47
C THR A 85 0.71 -13.52 -14.40
N LEU A 86 -0.10 -13.19 -15.42
CA LEU A 86 0.22 -12.11 -16.35
C LEU A 86 0.14 -10.75 -15.67
N ILE A 87 -0.90 -10.53 -14.85
CA ILE A 87 -1.05 -9.27 -14.11
C ILE A 87 0.04 -9.11 -13.06
N SER A 88 0.39 -10.19 -12.34
CA SER A 88 1.50 -10.21 -11.39
C SER A 88 2.85 -9.99 -12.08
N VAL A 89 3.07 -10.55 -13.28
CA VAL A 89 4.30 -10.30 -14.06
C VAL A 89 4.37 -8.84 -14.49
N VAL A 90 3.28 -8.29 -15.05
CA VAL A 90 3.23 -6.87 -15.44
C VAL A 90 3.48 -5.98 -14.22
N ALA A 91 2.79 -6.23 -13.10
CA ALA A 91 2.99 -5.53 -11.84
C ALA A 91 4.44 -5.58 -11.36
N ALA A 92 5.07 -6.77 -11.39
CA ALA A 92 6.47 -6.92 -11.00
C ALA A 92 7.43 -6.16 -11.92
N VAL A 93 7.23 -6.22 -13.24
CA VAL A 93 8.05 -5.47 -14.21
C VAL A 93 7.89 -3.97 -13.98
N MET A 94 6.66 -3.46 -13.87
CA MET A 94 6.40 -2.05 -13.59
C MET A 94 7.01 -1.60 -12.25
N SER A 95 6.91 -2.45 -11.21
CA SER A 95 7.51 -2.24 -9.89
C SER A 95 9.02 -2.08 -9.97
N CYS A 96 9.68 -2.96 -10.73
CA CYS A 96 11.10 -2.84 -11.00
C CYS A 96 11.40 -1.55 -11.75
N THR A 97 10.67 -1.26 -12.84
CA THR A 97 10.90 -0.08 -13.69
C THR A 97 10.92 1.21 -12.88
N TYR A 98 9.86 1.54 -12.13
CA TYR A 98 9.84 2.80 -11.38
C TYR A 98 10.87 2.83 -10.24
N SER A 99 11.18 1.69 -9.63
CA SER A 99 12.14 1.62 -8.53
C SER A 99 13.57 1.86 -9.01
N PHE A 100 13.96 1.24 -10.12
CA PHE A 100 15.26 1.44 -10.76
C PHE A 100 15.40 2.87 -11.30
N VAL A 101 14.36 3.40 -11.95
CA VAL A 101 14.37 4.78 -12.45
C VAL A 101 14.47 5.78 -11.30
N GLY A 102 13.68 5.62 -10.23
CA GLY A 102 13.75 6.50 -9.06
C GLY A 102 15.12 6.46 -8.38
N LEU A 103 15.74 5.28 -8.28
CA LEU A 103 17.09 5.13 -7.75
C LEU A 103 18.13 5.81 -8.66
N PHE A 104 18.04 5.60 -9.96
CA PHE A 104 18.92 6.22 -10.95
C PHE A 104 18.82 7.75 -10.91
N LEU A 105 17.61 8.32 -10.94
CA LEU A 105 17.38 9.76 -10.87
C LEU A 105 17.92 10.35 -9.56
N SER A 106 17.73 9.65 -8.44
CA SER A 106 18.26 10.07 -7.13
C SER A 106 19.79 10.06 -7.13
N ALA A 107 20.42 9.01 -7.67
CA ALA A 107 21.87 8.90 -7.77
C ALA A 107 22.46 9.96 -8.71
N ALA A 108 21.84 10.19 -9.87
CA ALA A 108 22.25 11.21 -10.81
C ALA A 108 22.16 12.61 -10.21
N LYS A 109 21.06 12.91 -9.49
CA LYS A 109 20.90 14.18 -8.77
C LYS A 109 21.97 14.35 -7.69
N LEU A 110 22.23 13.32 -6.88
CA LEU A 110 23.29 13.36 -5.88
C LEU A 110 24.67 13.59 -6.53
N ALA A 111 24.97 12.93 -7.65
CA ALA A 111 26.23 13.10 -8.37
C ALA A 111 26.37 14.50 -8.99
N SER A 112 25.26 15.13 -9.36
CA SER A 112 25.25 16.52 -9.84
C SER A 112 25.39 17.55 -8.72
N ASN A 113 25.06 17.19 -7.48
CA ASN A 113 25.23 18.07 -6.34
C ASN A 113 26.73 18.16 -5.99
N HIS A 114 27.20 19.35 -5.61
CA HIS A 114 28.56 19.55 -5.08
C HIS A 114 28.75 19.04 -3.63
N GLY A 115 27.83 18.21 -3.13
CA GLY A 115 27.84 17.65 -1.77
C GLY A 115 26.51 16.97 -1.41
N SER A 116 26.48 16.28 -0.26
CA SER A 116 25.23 15.71 0.28
C SER A 116 24.41 16.79 0.98
N HIS A 117 23.10 16.83 0.70
CA HIS A 117 22.18 17.81 1.29
C HIS A 117 21.48 17.26 2.56
N GLY A 118 21.68 15.98 2.87
CA GLY A 118 21.12 15.33 4.06
C GLY A 118 21.77 15.82 5.35
N THR A 119 20.95 16.09 6.38
CA THR A 119 21.40 16.42 7.73
C THR A 119 21.19 15.25 8.69
N LEU A 120 22.09 15.07 9.66
CA LEU A 120 22.03 13.94 10.61
C LEU A 120 20.77 13.96 11.48
N LEU A 121 20.33 15.15 11.90
CA LEU A 121 19.14 15.33 12.75
C LEU A 121 17.87 15.69 11.95
N GLY A 122 17.92 15.60 10.62
CA GLY A 122 16.81 16.04 9.76
C GLY A 122 16.56 17.54 9.82
N VAL A 123 15.31 17.92 9.54
CA VAL A 123 14.89 19.32 9.48
C VAL A 123 15.12 20.02 10.83
N LYS A 124 15.62 21.25 10.79
CA LYS A 124 15.79 22.07 12.00
C LYS A 124 14.43 22.59 12.45
N ILE A 125 14.22 22.64 13.76
CA ILE A 125 13.04 23.29 14.34
C ILE A 125 13.24 24.80 14.13
N ALA A 126 12.33 25.41 13.38
CA ALA A 126 12.45 26.79 12.93
C ALA A 126 11.04 27.38 12.89
N ALA A 127 10.73 28.23 13.87
CA ALA A 127 9.40 28.81 14.04
C ALA A 127 9.05 29.77 12.89
N ASP A 128 10.06 30.43 12.32
CA ASP A 128 10.02 31.30 11.14
C ASP A 128 9.78 30.53 9.84
N ALA A 129 10.29 29.30 9.73
CA ALA A 129 10.02 28.40 8.59
C ALA A 129 8.79 27.50 8.78
N GLY A 130 7.99 27.73 9.84
CA GLY A 130 6.75 26.98 10.11
C GLY A 130 6.94 25.55 10.62
N VAL A 131 8.17 25.13 10.99
CA VAL A 131 8.44 23.77 11.47
C VAL A 131 8.50 23.73 12.99
N SER A 132 7.39 23.31 13.60
CA SER A 132 7.30 23.13 15.06
C SER A 132 7.99 21.84 15.54
N ALA A 133 8.38 21.82 16.82
CA ALA A 133 8.91 20.61 17.46
C ALA A 133 7.92 19.43 17.41
N SER A 134 6.62 19.72 17.58
CA SER A 134 5.57 18.70 17.53
C SER A 134 5.46 18.06 16.16
N THR A 135 5.48 18.86 15.09
CA THR A 135 5.42 18.38 13.70
C THR A 135 6.61 17.47 13.37
N LYS A 136 7.82 17.86 13.80
CA LYS A 136 9.01 17.02 13.65
C LYS A 136 8.86 15.67 14.38
N THR A 137 8.33 15.67 15.60
CA THR A 137 8.07 14.45 16.37
C THR A 137 7.04 13.57 15.66
N TRP A 138 5.90 14.13 15.22
CA TRP A 138 4.85 13.38 14.52
C TRP A 138 5.37 12.71 13.25
N HIS A 139 6.15 13.43 12.44
CA HIS A 139 6.76 12.88 11.22
C HIS A 139 7.77 11.77 11.54
N SER A 140 8.55 11.92 12.62
CA SER A 140 9.50 10.90 13.04
C SER A 140 8.81 9.61 13.50
N LEU A 141 7.71 9.72 14.25
CA LEU A 141 6.90 8.58 14.66
C LEU A 141 6.16 7.94 13.47
N GLN A 142 5.57 8.77 12.60
CA GLN A 142 4.92 8.33 11.36
C GLN A 142 5.88 7.54 10.45
N ALA A 143 7.16 7.95 10.38
CA ALA A 143 8.17 7.25 9.60
C ALA A 143 8.37 5.79 10.05
N LEU A 144 8.21 5.47 11.34
CA LEU A 144 8.24 4.08 11.82
C LEU A 144 7.11 3.26 11.18
N GLY A 145 5.92 3.85 11.06
CA GLY A 145 4.79 3.25 10.36
C GLY A 145 5.06 3.06 8.88
N ASN A 146 5.64 4.05 8.20
CA ASN A 146 6.00 3.96 6.78
C ASN A 146 7.01 2.82 6.54
N ILE A 147 8.02 2.69 7.40
CA ILE A 147 8.99 1.58 7.34
C ILE A 147 8.28 0.25 7.58
N ALA A 148 7.40 0.17 8.58
CA ALA A 148 6.67 -1.05 8.88
C ALA A 148 5.75 -1.48 7.72
N PHE A 149 5.07 -0.52 7.09
CA PHE A 149 4.24 -0.73 5.90
C PHE A 149 5.06 -1.27 4.72
N ALA A 150 6.29 -0.77 4.52
CA ALA A 150 7.15 -1.19 3.42
C ALA A 150 7.44 -2.71 3.40
N TYR A 151 7.42 -3.38 4.56
CA TYR A 151 7.65 -4.82 4.71
C TYR A 151 6.37 -5.65 4.93
N THR A 152 5.20 -5.14 4.52
CA THR A 152 3.92 -5.85 4.66
C THR A 152 3.73 -6.92 3.59
N TYR A 153 4.33 -8.09 3.79
CA TYR A 153 4.03 -9.30 2.98
C TYR A 153 3.44 -10.44 3.83
N SER A 154 3.59 -10.35 5.16
CA SER A 154 3.14 -11.34 6.14
C SER A 154 1.64 -11.66 6.03
N MET A 155 0.83 -10.67 5.64
CA MET A 155 -0.63 -10.81 5.49
C MET A 155 -1.08 -11.66 4.28
N LEU A 156 -0.17 -11.92 3.33
CA LEU A 156 -0.42 -12.79 2.17
C LEU A 156 0.51 -14.02 2.17
N LEU A 157 1.46 -14.10 3.10
CA LEU A 157 2.51 -15.11 3.10
C LEU A 157 1.94 -16.53 3.13
N ILE A 158 0.95 -16.76 3.99
CA ILE A 158 0.35 -18.09 4.17
C ILE A 158 -0.46 -18.46 2.93
N GLU A 159 -1.23 -17.53 2.39
CA GLU A 159 -2.02 -17.70 1.17
C GLU A 159 -1.11 -17.99 -0.03
N ILE A 160 0.03 -17.30 -0.16
CA ILE A 160 1.02 -17.59 -1.20
C ILE A 160 1.62 -18.98 -0.98
N GLN A 161 2.02 -19.30 0.26
CA GLN A 161 2.63 -20.59 0.59
C GLN A 161 1.71 -21.77 0.26
N ASP A 162 0.40 -21.64 0.50
CA ASP A 162 -0.60 -22.69 0.21
C ASP A 162 -0.76 -22.97 -1.29
N THR A 163 -0.35 -22.04 -2.16
CA THR A 163 -0.37 -22.23 -3.62
C THR A 163 0.92 -22.82 -4.20
N VAL A 164 1.98 -22.93 -3.40
CA VAL A 164 3.27 -23.46 -3.86
C VAL A 164 3.15 -24.96 -4.09
N LYS A 165 3.60 -25.42 -5.26
CA LYS A 165 3.61 -26.85 -5.58
C LYS A 165 4.77 -27.56 -4.88
N SER A 166 4.48 -28.71 -4.30
CA SER A 166 5.47 -29.69 -3.85
C SER A 166 5.79 -30.71 -4.95
N PRO A 167 7.02 -31.28 -5.03
CA PRO A 167 8.20 -31.07 -4.17
C PRO A 167 9.13 -29.91 -4.61
N PRO A 168 9.99 -29.35 -3.71
CA PRO A 168 10.11 -29.64 -2.27
C PRO A 168 8.97 -29.02 -1.45
N SER A 169 8.89 -29.32 -0.15
CA SER A 169 7.84 -28.79 0.72
C SER A 169 7.72 -27.27 0.65
N GLU A 170 6.49 -26.77 0.75
CA GLU A 170 6.14 -25.38 0.51
C GLU A 170 6.93 -24.44 1.42
N ASN A 171 7.18 -24.84 2.67
CA ASN A 171 7.97 -24.07 3.63
C ASN A 171 9.46 -23.90 3.22
N VAL A 172 10.06 -24.87 2.52
CA VAL A 172 11.46 -24.79 2.07
C VAL A 172 11.56 -23.80 0.93
N THR A 173 10.65 -23.92 -0.05
CA THR A 173 10.54 -22.98 -1.17
C THR A 173 10.25 -21.57 -0.67
N MET A 174 9.24 -21.41 0.20
CA MET A 174 8.87 -20.10 0.73
C MET A 174 9.92 -19.48 1.63
N LYS A 175 10.69 -20.26 2.39
CA LYS A 175 11.81 -19.73 3.19
C LYS A 175 12.89 -19.13 2.28
N ARG A 176 13.24 -19.81 1.19
CA ARG A 176 14.20 -19.29 0.20
C ARG A 176 13.64 -18.06 -0.51
N ALA A 177 12.40 -18.14 -0.99
CA ALA A 177 11.74 -17.03 -1.68
C ALA A 177 11.64 -15.78 -0.77
N SER A 178 11.25 -15.96 0.49
CA SER A 178 11.17 -14.86 1.48
C SER A 178 12.53 -14.28 1.79
N LEU A 179 13.57 -15.11 1.95
CA LEU A 179 14.93 -14.63 2.18
C LEU A 179 15.41 -13.74 1.03
N TYR A 180 15.27 -14.21 -0.21
CA TYR A 180 15.67 -13.43 -1.39
C TYR A 180 14.80 -12.17 -1.55
N GLY A 181 13.47 -12.31 -1.46
CA GLY A 181 12.54 -11.21 -1.61
C GLY A 181 12.78 -10.09 -0.61
N ILE A 182 12.89 -10.41 0.68
CA ILE A 182 13.16 -9.42 1.73
C ILE A 182 14.54 -8.81 1.57
N SER A 183 15.57 -9.60 1.27
CA SER A 183 16.94 -9.09 1.12
C SER A 183 17.03 -8.09 -0.04
N VAL A 184 16.50 -8.45 -1.21
CA VAL A 184 16.48 -7.58 -2.40
C VAL A 184 15.69 -6.31 -2.09
N THR A 185 14.48 -6.45 -1.53
CA THR A 185 13.63 -5.31 -1.16
C THR A 185 14.31 -4.38 -0.17
N THR A 186 15.01 -4.93 0.83
CA THR A 186 15.75 -4.16 1.84
C THR A 186 16.85 -3.33 1.19
N ILE A 187 17.64 -3.96 0.31
CA ILE A 187 18.70 -3.26 -0.43
C ILE A 187 18.10 -2.09 -1.21
N PHE A 188 17.03 -2.32 -1.97
CA PHE A 188 16.39 -1.25 -2.75
C PHE A 188 15.83 -0.12 -1.88
N TYR A 189 15.08 -0.43 -0.83
CA TYR A 189 14.49 0.60 0.03
C TYR A 189 15.54 1.41 0.77
N VAL A 190 16.58 0.77 1.31
CA VAL A 190 17.67 1.47 1.98
C VAL A 190 18.45 2.31 0.98
N SER A 191 18.79 1.78 -0.20
CA SER A 191 19.48 2.54 -1.24
C SER A 191 18.67 3.75 -1.70
N LEU A 192 17.38 3.58 -1.99
CA LEU A 192 16.51 4.66 -2.43
C LEU A 192 16.32 5.72 -1.34
N GLY A 193 16.09 5.29 -0.10
CA GLY A 193 15.94 6.19 1.05
C GLY A 193 17.22 6.99 1.33
N CYS A 194 18.38 6.33 1.40
CA CYS A 194 19.65 6.98 1.69
C CYS A 194 20.11 7.90 0.55
N ILE A 195 20.07 7.43 -0.71
CA ILE A 195 20.52 8.22 -1.86
C ILE A 195 19.53 9.36 -2.13
N GLY A 196 18.22 9.09 -2.06
CA GLY A 196 17.19 10.12 -2.17
C GLY A 196 17.34 11.20 -1.09
N TYR A 197 17.52 10.81 0.17
CA TYR A 197 17.76 11.77 1.24
C TYR A 197 19.08 12.53 1.09
N ALA A 198 20.14 11.89 0.60
CA ALA A 198 21.39 12.58 0.30
C ALA A 198 21.23 13.60 -0.84
N ALA A 199 20.40 13.29 -1.85
CA ALA A 199 20.15 14.14 -3.01
C ALA A 199 19.24 15.34 -2.70
N PHE A 200 18.18 15.14 -1.92
CA PHE A 200 17.17 16.15 -1.63
C PHE A 200 17.31 16.81 -0.25
N GLY A 201 17.97 16.14 0.70
CA GLY A 201 18.05 16.59 2.08
C GLY A 201 16.68 16.72 2.73
N ASN A 202 16.50 17.80 3.49
CA ASN A 202 15.25 18.11 4.18
C ASN A 202 14.07 18.42 3.25
N ALA A 203 14.32 18.62 1.95
CA ALA A 203 13.29 18.84 0.93
C ALA A 203 12.86 17.54 0.25
N ALA A 204 13.26 16.37 0.76
CA ALA A 204 12.88 15.08 0.20
C ALA A 204 11.35 14.92 0.19
N PRO A 205 10.71 14.69 -0.96
CA PRO A 205 9.28 14.47 -1.03
C PRO A 205 8.90 13.08 -0.53
N GLY A 206 7.66 12.91 -0.07
CA GLY A 206 7.15 11.60 0.38
C GLY A 206 7.13 10.55 -0.74
N ASN A 207 6.81 10.98 -1.96
CA ASN A 207 7.04 10.20 -3.17
C ASN A 207 8.26 10.77 -3.90
N VAL A 208 9.37 10.04 -3.91
CA VAL A 208 10.64 10.49 -4.49
C VAL A 208 10.52 10.93 -5.96
N LEU A 209 9.63 10.30 -6.74
CA LEU A 209 9.42 10.60 -8.15
C LEU A 209 8.81 11.99 -8.38
N THR A 210 8.12 12.55 -7.38
CA THR A 210 7.57 13.91 -7.46
C THR A 210 8.63 15.01 -7.28
N GLY A 211 9.86 14.63 -6.90
CA GLY A 211 10.98 15.56 -6.73
C GLY A 211 11.79 15.82 -8.00
N PHE A 212 11.40 15.25 -9.14
CA PHE A 212 12.10 15.38 -10.42
C PHE A 212 11.17 15.98 -11.46
N ASP A 213 11.70 16.94 -12.23
CA ASP A 213 11.03 17.51 -13.41
C ASP A 213 11.76 17.11 -14.71
N GLU A 214 13.05 16.73 -14.65
CA GLU A 214 13.88 16.37 -15.81
C GLU A 214 14.73 15.09 -15.58
N PRO A 215 15.02 14.31 -16.64
CA PRO A 215 14.43 14.40 -17.98
C PRO A 215 12.95 13.97 -17.96
N PHE A 216 12.05 14.83 -18.45
CA PHE A 216 10.59 14.67 -18.25
C PHE A 216 10.06 13.29 -18.66
N TRP A 217 10.49 12.77 -19.81
CA TRP A 217 10.03 11.47 -20.33
C TRP A 217 10.36 10.30 -19.40
N LEU A 218 11.48 10.37 -18.68
CA LEU A 218 11.92 9.29 -17.79
C LEU A 218 11.12 9.33 -16.48
N VAL A 219 10.83 10.55 -15.98
CA VAL A 219 9.93 10.76 -14.85
C VAL A 219 8.52 10.29 -15.19
N ASP A 220 8.06 10.55 -16.42
CA ASP A 220 6.75 10.12 -16.91
C ASP A 220 6.65 8.60 -17.01
N VAL A 221 7.65 7.94 -17.59
CA VAL A 221 7.70 6.47 -17.65
C VAL A 221 7.65 5.86 -16.25
N ALA A 222 8.37 6.41 -15.28
CA ALA A 222 8.34 5.92 -13.91
C ALA A 222 6.96 6.08 -13.27
N ASN A 223 6.33 7.25 -13.40
CA ASN A 223 5.01 7.49 -12.83
C ASN A 223 3.90 6.68 -13.54
N LEU A 224 3.97 6.51 -14.86
CA LEU A 224 3.06 5.63 -15.59
C LEU A 224 3.23 4.17 -15.19
N ALA A 225 4.46 3.72 -14.94
CA ALA A 225 4.71 2.39 -14.40
C ALA A 225 4.09 2.21 -13.00
N VAL A 226 4.16 3.24 -12.13
CA VAL A 226 3.42 3.23 -10.85
C VAL A 226 1.93 3.04 -11.10
N VAL A 227 1.31 3.85 -11.97
CA VAL A 227 -0.13 3.74 -12.27
C VAL A 227 -0.51 2.34 -12.74
N ILE A 228 0.22 1.78 -13.71
CA ILE A 228 -0.06 0.45 -14.26
C ILE A 228 0.09 -0.64 -13.18
N HIS A 229 1.12 -0.54 -12.33
CA HIS A 229 1.29 -1.46 -11.20
C HIS A 229 0.08 -1.38 -10.26
N LEU A 230 -0.32 -0.18 -9.86
CA LEU A 230 -1.35 0.02 -8.85
C LEU A 230 -2.75 -0.39 -9.31
N VAL A 231 -3.07 -0.25 -10.60
CA VAL A 231 -4.32 -0.79 -11.18
C VAL A 231 -4.41 -2.31 -10.96
N GLY A 232 -3.34 -3.04 -11.29
CA GLY A 232 -3.30 -4.49 -11.10
C GLY A 232 -3.29 -4.88 -9.62
N ALA A 233 -2.50 -4.18 -8.81
CA ALA A 233 -2.36 -4.44 -7.39
C ALA A 233 -3.69 -4.21 -6.64
N TYR A 234 -4.44 -3.15 -6.97
CA TYR A 234 -5.75 -2.87 -6.36
C TYR A 234 -6.67 -4.09 -6.42
N GLN A 235 -6.75 -4.76 -7.57
CA GLN A 235 -7.58 -5.95 -7.75
C GLN A 235 -7.11 -7.14 -6.91
N VAL A 236 -5.79 -7.34 -6.73
CA VAL A 236 -5.25 -8.42 -5.87
C VAL A 236 -5.75 -8.26 -4.43
N TYR A 237 -5.90 -7.03 -3.95
CA TYR A 237 -6.35 -6.71 -2.60
C TYR A 237 -7.88 -6.66 -2.46
N ALA A 238 -8.58 -6.18 -3.49
CA ALA A 238 -10.04 -6.06 -3.50
C ALA A 238 -10.76 -7.42 -3.54
N GLN A 239 -10.26 -8.35 -4.36
CA GLN A 239 -10.95 -9.62 -4.63
C GLN A 239 -11.13 -10.51 -3.38
N PRO A 240 -10.15 -10.64 -2.46
CA PRO A 240 -10.36 -11.35 -1.20
C PRO A 240 -11.46 -10.76 -0.31
N ILE A 241 -11.60 -9.43 -0.30
CA ILE A 241 -12.67 -8.73 0.43
C ILE A 241 -14.02 -9.06 -0.21
N PHE A 242 -14.11 -8.95 -1.54
CA PHE A 242 -15.32 -9.24 -2.30
C PHE A 242 -15.77 -10.69 -2.10
N ALA A 243 -14.85 -11.65 -2.29
CA ALA A 243 -15.13 -13.06 -2.09
C ALA A 243 -15.65 -13.35 -0.68
N CYS A 244 -15.12 -12.68 0.34
CA CYS A 244 -15.54 -12.88 1.73
C CYS A 244 -16.98 -12.42 1.97
N TYR A 245 -17.30 -11.14 1.70
CA TYR A 245 -18.64 -10.64 1.99
C TYR A 245 -19.68 -11.23 1.04
N GLU A 246 -19.35 -11.49 -0.24
CA GLU A 246 -20.29 -12.08 -1.19
C GLU A 246 -20.70 -13.47 -0.75
N LYS A 247 -19.73 -14.31 -0.35
CA LYS A 247 -19.99 -15.64 0.18
C LYS A 247 -20.83 -15.59 1.45
N TRP A 248 -20.53 -14.65 2.35
CA TRP A 248 -21.28 -14.49 3.59
C TRP A 248 -22.74 -14.05 3.34
N LEU A 249 -22.95 -13.02 2.51
CA LEU A 249 -24.28 -12.53 2.17
C LEU A 249 -25.10 -13.58 1.41
N ALA A 250 -24.50 -14.25 0.42
CA ALA A 250 -25.18 -15.29 -0.36
C ALA A 250 -25.61 -16.48 0.53
N GLY A 251 -24.79 -16.86 1.51
CA GLY A 251 -25.14 -17.89 2.49
C GLY A 251 -26.21 -17.45 3.51
N ARG A 252 -26.27 -16.15 3.83
CA ARG A 252 -27.24 -15.59 4.78
C ARG A 252 -28.65 -15.41 4.18
N TRP A 253 -28.73 -15.22 2.87
CA TRP A 253 -29.98 -15.09 2.10
C TRP A 253 -29.98 -16.05 0.89
N PRO A 254 -30.16 -17.36 1.11
CA PRO A 254 -30.10 -18.37 0.06
C PRO A 254 -31.23 -18.23 -0.99
N ASP A 255 -32.41 -17.74 -0.59
CA ASP A 255 -33.59 -17.69 -1.47
C ASP A 255 -33.70 -16.39 -2.30
N SER A 256 -32.79 -15.44 -2.07
CA SER A 256 -32.88 -14.12 -2.71
C SER A 256 -32.25 -14.13 -4.10
N ALA A 257 -33.07 -13.83 -5.11
CA ALA A 257 -32.64 -13.68 -6.49
C ALA A 257 -31.54 -12.61 -6.66
N PHE A 258 -31.43 -11.64 -5.75
CA PHE A 258 -30.38 -10.61 -5.80
C PHE A 258 -28.97 -11.20 -5.65
N PHE A 259 -28.80 -12.25 -4.85
CA PHE A 259 -27.51 -12.90 -4.57
C PHE A 259 -27.18 -14.05 -5.51
N HIS A 260 -28.19 -14.71 -6.09
CA HIS A 260 -27.99 -15.96 -6.85
C HIS A 260 -28.33 -15.84 -8.34
N ARG A 261 -29.11 -14.84 -8.76
CA ARG A 261 -29.48 -14.69 -10.17
C ARG A 261 -28.30 -14.15 -10.97
N GLU A 262 -27.74 -14.99 -11.83
CA GLU A 262 -26.72 -14.59 -12.79
C GLU A 262 -27.35 -13.95 -14.02
N TYR A 263 -26.80 -12.81 -14.41
CA TYR A 263 -27.10 -12.11 -15.66
C TYR A 263 -25.91 -12.29 -16.60
N VAL A 264 -26.21 -12.61 -17.85
CA VAL A 264 -25.22 -12.87 -18.89
C VAL A 264 -25.32 -11.77 -19.92
N VAL A 265 -24.28 -10.95 -20.03
CA VAL A 265 -24.19 -9.89 -21.04
C VAL A 265 -23.12 -10.27 -22.06
N PRO A 266 -23.45 -10.36 -23.36
CA PRO A 266 -22.47 -10.60 -24.40
C PRO A 266 -21.51 -9.41 -24.50
N LEU A 267 -20.20 -9.66 -24.44
CA LEU A 267 -19.20 -8.60 -24.59
C LEU A 267 -19.03 -8.22 -26.08
N PRO A 268 -18.86 -6.92 -26.41
CA PRO A 268 -18.54 -6.51 -27.77
C PRO A 268 -17.17 -7.07 -28.17
N GLY A 269 -17.06 -7.72 -29.35
CA GLY A 269 -15.77 -8.19 -29.87
C GLY A 269 -15.69 -9.64 -30.34
N GLY A 270 -16.81 -10.27 -30.76
CA GLY A 270 -16.80 -11.47 -31.62
C GLY A 270 -15.93 -12.63 -31.12
N GLY A 271 -16.41 -13.37 -30.12
CA GLY A 271 -15.68 -14.55 -29.64
C GLY A 271 -16.37 -15.38 -28.55
N GLY A 272 -17.70 -15.34 -28.46
CA GLY A 272 -18.45 -16.11 -27.45
C GLY A 272 -18.16 -15.75 -25.99
N ARG A 273 -17.43 -14.64 -25.72
CA ARG A 273 -17.15 -14.15 -24.37
C ARG A 273 -18.39 -13.44 -23.83
N ALA A 274 -18.93 -13.97 -22.74
CA ALA A 274 -20.05 -13.35 -22.03
C ALA A 274 -19.63 -13.00 -20.61
N ALA A 275 -19.88 -11.76 -20.20
CA ALA A 275 -19.70 -11.34 -18.81
C ALA A 275 -20.86 -11.89 -17.99
N ARG A 276 -20.53 -12.67 -16.95
CA ARG A 276 -21.51 -13.16 -15.98
C ARG A 276 -21.38 -12.33 -14.71
N PHE A 277 -22.48 -11.72 -14.28
CA PHE A 277 -22.51 -10.98 -13.03
C PHE A 277 -23.84 -11.17 -12.32
N THR A 278 -23.79 -11.03 -11.00
CA THR A 278 -24.97 -10.96 -10.14
C THR A 278 -25.24 -9.51 -9.81
N MET A 279 -26.50 -9.10 -9.63
CA MET A 279 -26.83 -7.72 -9.21
C MET A 279 -26.18 -7.35 -7.88
N CYS A 280 -26.07 -8.31 -6.97
CA CYS A 280 -25.29 -8.19 -5.73
C CYS A 280 -23.85 -7.73 -6.00
N LYS A 281 -23.11 -8.45 -6.85
CA LYS A 281 -21.71 -8.14 -7.16
C LYS A 281 -21.59 -6.74 -7.75
N LEU A 282 -22.46 -6.41 -8.71
CA LEU A 282 -22.46 -5.10 -9.37
C LEU A 282 -22.64 -3.96 -8.35
N VAL A 283 -23.69 -4.04 -7.52
CA VAL A 283 -24.00 -2.97 -6.56
C VAL A 283 -22.96 -2.89 -5.45
N LEU A 284 -22.60 -4.02 -4.84
CA LEU A 284 -21.74 -4.03 -3.65
C LEU A 284 -20.28 -3.71 -3.99
N ARG A 285 -19.73 -4.24 -5.09
CA ARG A 285 -18.37 -3.90 -5.52
C ARG A 285 -18.28 -2.43 -5.90
N THR A 286 -19.28 -1.91 -6.62
CA THR A 286 -19.33 -0.48 -6.98
C THR A 286 -19.41 0.40 -5.74
N ALA A 287 -20.31 0.09 -4.80
CA ALA A 287 -20.45 0.84 -3.56
C ALA A 287 -19.15 0.80 -2.72
N PHE A 288 -18.48 -0.35 -2.68
CA PHE A 288 -17.22 -0.51 -1.96
C PHE A 288 -16.08 0.31 -2.58
N VAL A 289 -15.91 0.25 -3.91
CA VAL A 289 -14.88 1.05 -4.60
C VAL A 289 -15.19 2.54 -4.48
N ALA A 290 -16.45 2.96 -4.66
CA ALA A 290 -16.87 4.33 -4.49
C ALA A 290 -16.59 4.85 -3.07
N GLY A 291 -16.91 4.05 -2.03
CA GLY A 291 -16.59 4.38 -0.64
C GLY A 291 -15.09 4.51 -0.40
N THR A 292 -14.29 3.62 -1.00
CA THR A 292 -12.82 3.68 -0.93
C THR A 292 -12.29 4.97 -1.56
N THR A 293 -12.79 5.34 -2.75
CA THR A 293 -12.44 6.60 -3.42
C THR A 293 -12.83 7.82 -2.59
N VAL A 294 -14.02 7.83 -1.98
CA VAL A 294 -14.45 8.92 -1.08
C VAL A 294 -13.50 9.07 0.11
N VAL A 295 -13.08 7.97 0.73
CA VAL A 295 -12.10 8.02 1.83
C VAL A 295 -10.76 8.56 1.35
N SER A 296 -10.28 8.15 0.17
CA SER A 296 -9.06 8.72 -0.44
C SER A 296 -9.16 10.21 -0.69
N LEU A 297 -10.34 10.71 -1.10
CA LEU A 297 -10.59 12.14 -1.31
C LEU A 297 -10.64 12.94 0.00
N MET A 298 -11.10 12.32 1.10
CA MET A 298 -11.16 12.95 2.41
C MET A 298 -9.79 13.03 3.10
N LEU A 299 -8.91 12.06 2.83
CA LEU A 299 -7.61 11.93 3.50
C LEU A 299 -6.46 11.77 2.49
N PRO A 300 -6.18 12.75 1.62
CA PRO A 300 -5.15 12.64 0.58
C PRO A 300 -3.71 12.77 1.12
N PHE A 301 -3.45 12.36 2.36
CA PHE A 301 -2.15 12.51 3.04
C PHE A 301 -1.32 11.25 2.88
N PHE A 302 -0.62 11.11 1.74
CA PHE A 302 0.14 9.91 1.38
C PHE A 302 0.94 9.29 2.54
N ASN A 303 1.89 10.03 3.14
CA ASN A 303 2.73 9.49 4.22
C ASN A 303 1.96 9.17 5.50
N ALA A 304 0.92 9.93 5.83
CA ALA A 304 0.14 9.69 7.04
C ALA A 304 -0.74 8.46 6.90
N VAL A 305 -1.35 8.28 5.72
CA VAL A 305 -2.13 7.07 5.41
C VAL A 305 -1.22 5.86 5.48
N LEU A 306 -0.09 5.85 4.78
CA LEU A 306 0.84 4.71 4.81
C LEU A 306 1.39 4.42 6.21
N GLY A 307 1.70 5.46 6.98
CA GLY A 307 2.16 5.34 8.36
C GLY A 307 1.12 4.67 9.27
N LEU A 308 -0.14 5.07 9.13
CA LEU A 308 -1.26 4.49 9.88
C LEU A 308 -1.52 3.04 9.48
N LEU A 309 -1.45 2.72 8.19
CA LEU A 309 -1.58 1.35 7.69
C LEU A 309 -0.48 0.43 8.24
N GLY A 310 0.77 0.91 8.21
CA GLY A 310 1.88 0.20 8.83
C GLY A 310 1.65 -0.04 10.31
N ALA A 311 1.19 0.98 11.05
CA ALA A 311 0.89 0.85 12.47
C ALA A 311 -0.21 -0.18 12.78
N ILE A 312 -1.30 -0.19 12.00
CA ILE A 312 -2.42 -1.11 12.19
C ILE A 312 -2.03 -2.54 11.86
N ALA A 313 -1.24 -2.75 10.81
CA ALA A 313 -0.91 -4.09 10.33
C ALA A 313 0.28 -4.73 11.05
N PHE A 314 1.31 -3.95 11.36
CA PHE A 314 2.63 -4.46 11.76
C PHE A 314 2.58 -5.29 13.03
N TRP A 315 2.09 -4.72 14.13
CA TRP A 315 2.04 -5.49 15.38
C TRP A 315 1.14 -6.71 15.29
N PRO A 316 -0.16 -6.64 14.93
CA PRO A 316 -1.02 -7.81 14.97
C PRO A 316 -0.59 -8.87 13.95
N LEU A 317 -0.39 -8.49 12.68
CA LEU A 317 -0.22 -9.45 11.59
C LEU A 317 1.22 -9.92 11.39
N THR A 318 2.20 -9.04 11.55
CA THR A 318 3.62 -9.38 11.31
C THR A 318 4.30 -9.95 12.56
N VAL A 319 3.86 -9.56 13.75
CA VAL A 319 4.54 -9.94 15.00
C VAL A 319 3.66 -10.78 15.91
N TYR A 320 2.55 -10.24 16.43
CA TYR A 320 1.74 -10.85 17.47
C TYR A 320 1.21 -12.23 17.07
N PHE A 321 0.50 -12.35 15.94
CA PHE A 321 -0.07 -13.62 15.52
C PHE A 321 1.01 -14.65 15.21
N PRO A 322 2.03 -14.36 14.38
CA PRO A 322 3.11 -15.31 14.11
C PRO A 322 3.85 -15.78 15.37
N VAL A 323 4.23 -14.85 16.27
CA VAL A 323 4.91 -15.17 17.52
C VAL A 323 4.04 -16.01 18.45
N THR A 324 2.77 -15.63 18.63
CA THR A 324 1.84 -16.35 19.51
C THR A 324 1.55 -17.75 18.98
N MET A 325 1.30 -17.88 17.67
CA MET A 325 1.12 -19.18 17.00
C MET A 325 2.37 -20.06 17.16
N TYR A 326 3.56 -19.47 17.01
CA TYR A 326 4.81 -20.19 17.20
C TYR A 326 5.00 -20.69 18.64
N ILE A 327 4.72 -19.85 19.64
CA ILE A 327 4.79 -20.24 21.06
C ILE A 327 3.84 -21.41 21.34
N ALA A 328 2.61 -21.34 20.83
CA ALA A 328 1.59 -22.37 21.00
C ALA A 328 1.98 -23.69 20.30
N GLN A 329 2.40 -23.61 19.03
CA GLN A 329 2.70 -24.79 18.22
C GLN A 329 4.01 -25.48 18.66
N ALA A 330 5.06 -24.71 18.95
CA ALA A 330 6.34 -25.24 19.41
C ALA A 330 6.38 -25.53 20.92
N LYS A 331 5.26 -25.34 21.64
CA LYS A 331 5.12 -25.54 23.09
C LYS A 331 6.27 -24.89 23.88
N VAL A 332 6.59 -23.65 23.55
CA VAL A 332 7.72 -22.94 24.17
C VAL A 332 7.42 -22.73 25.66
N ALA A 333 8.28 -23.24 26.54
CA ALA A 333 8.08 -23.16 27.98
C ALA A 333 8.03 -21.69 28.47
N THR A 334 6.95 -21.35 29.18
CA THR A 334 6.77 -20.04 29.81
C THR A 334 7.94 -19.72 30.74
N GLY A 335 8.44 -18.49 30.68
CA GLY A 335 9.60 -18.05 31.47
C GLY A 335 10.96 -18.49 30.94
N SER A 336 11.03 -19.36 29.92
CA SER A 336 12.30 -19.65 29.25
C SER A 336 12.89 -18.40 28.58
N ARG A 337 14.21 -18.34 28.40
CA ARG A 337 14.89 -17.23 27.71
C ARG A 337 14.28 -16.94 26.33
N LYS A 338 13.91 -18.00 25.60
CA LYS A 338 13.26 -17.90 24.29
C LYS A 338 11.86 -17.30 24.38
N TRP A 339 11.07 -17.71 25.35
CA TRP A 339 9.75 -17.12 25.60
C TRP A 339 9.85 -15.64 25.95
N VAL A 340 10.78 -15.27 26.84
CA VAL A 340 11.03 -13.86 27.22
C VAL A 340 11.44 -13.04 26.01
N ALA A 341 12.36 -13.53 25.18
CA ALA A 341 12.78 -12.84 23.96
C ALA A 341 11.63 -12.62 22.97
N LEU A 342 10.77 -13.64 22.77
CA LEU A 342 9.60 -13.53 21.90
C LEU A 342 8.55 -12.56 22.44
N GLN A 343 8.34 -12.52 23.76
CA GLN A 343 7.44 -11.53 24.37
C GLN A 343 8.02 -10.12 24.32
N ALA A 344 9.32 -9.94 24.52
CA ALA A 344 9.99 -8.66 24.37
C ALA A 344 9.86 -8.11 22.94
N LEU A 345 10.02 -8.96 21.92
CA LEU A 345 9.77 -8.60 20.52
C LEU A 345 8.32 -8.16 20.31
N ASN A 346 7.36 -8.91 20.88
CA ASN A 346 5.93 -8.60 20.77
C ASN A 346 5.58 -7.24 21.40
N VAL A 347 6.06 -6.98 22.62
CA VAL A 347 5.84 -5.69 23.32
C VAL A 347 6.55 -4.55 22.60
N GLY A 348 7.79 -4.75 22.14
CA GLY A 348 8.52 -3.73 21.38
C GLY A 348 7.79 -3.34 20.10
N ALA A 349 7.31 -4.32 19.34
CA ALA A 349 6.52 -4.08 18.12
C ALA A 349 5.17 -3.38 18.41
N LEU A 350 4.53 -3.70 19.54
CA LEU A 350 3.33 -2.99 19.98
C LEU A 350 3.61 -1.52 20.25
N VAL A 351 4.68 -1.21 21.00
CA VAL A 351 5.07 0.18 21.29
C VAL A 351 5.37 0.95 20.00
N VAL A 352 6.14 0.36 19.07
CA VAL A 352 6.42 0.96 17.76
C VAL A 352 5.13 1.26 17.00
N SER A 353 4.19 0.31 16.97
CA SER A 353 2.91 0.47 16.28
C SER A 353 2.05 1.57 16.91
N LEU A 354 1.97 1.63 18.24
CA LEU A 354 1.23 2.67 18.95
C LEU A 354 1.81 4.07 18.67
N LEU A 355 3.14 4.21 18.74
CA LEU A 355 3.80 5.46 18.43
C LEU A 355 3.58 5.88 16.98
N ALA A 356 3.70 4.95 16.03
CA ALA A 356 3.44 5.20 14.61
C ALA A 356 1.99 5.62 14.35
N ALA A 357 1.02 4.99 15.01
CA ALA A 357 -0.39 5.37 14.92
C ALA A 357 -0.61 6.80 15.44
N VAL A 358 -0.06 7.14 16.61
CA VAL A 358 -0.16 8.50 17.19
C VAL A 358 0.45 9.53 16.25
N GLY A 359 1.65 9.29 15.74
CA GLY A 359 2.31 10.22 14.81
C GLY A 359 1.52 10.43 13.51
N SER A 360 0.96 9.35 12.96
CA SER A 360 0.18 9.39 11.72
C SER A 360 -1.15 10.14 11.91
N VAL A 361 -1.88 9.83 12.98
CA VAL A 361 -3.16 10.51 13.29
C VAL A 361 -2.92 11.99 13.63
N ALA A 362 -1.89 12.31 14.40
CA ALA A 362 -1.55 13.69 14.73
C ALA A 362 -1.22 14.52 13.48
N ASP A 363 -0.44 13.98 12.54
CA ASP A 363 -0.14 14.64 11.26
C ASP A 363 -1.41 14.82 10.40
N MET A 364 -2.30 13.83 10.34
CA MET A 364 -3.59 13.97 9.65
C MET A 364 -4.45 15.08 10.26
N VAL A 365 -4.61 15.09 11.58
CA VAL A 365 -5.43 16.10 12.28
C VAL A 365 -4.85 17.49 12.07
N GLN A 366 -3.51 17.64 12.16
CA GLN A 366 -2.85 18.91 11.92
C GLN A 366 -3.10 19.40 10.48
N ARG A 367 -3.00 18.53 9.47
CA ARG A 367 -3.21 18.90 8.06
C ARG A 367 -4.68 19.16 7.71
N LEU A 368 -5.62 18.41 8.30
CA LEU A 368 -7.05 18.61 8.10
C LEU A 368 -7.52 20.00 8.52
N GLY A 369 -6.85 20.63 9.51
CA GLY A 369 -7.13 22.01 9.90
C GLY A 369 -6.78 23.06 8.84
N HIS A 370 -6.04 22.69 7.80
CA HIS A 370 -5.49 23.62 6.79
C HIS A 370 -5.91 23.30 5.34
N VAL A 371 -6.67 22.23 5.11
CA VAL A 371 -7.04 21.78 3.75
C VAL A 371 -8.55 21.87 3.55
N THR A 372 -8.96 22.33 2.37
CA THR A 372 -10.34 22.20 1.89
C THR A 372 -10.60 20.75 1.48
N ILE A 373 -11.47 20.06 2.23
CA ILE A 373 -11.86 18.68 1.92
C ILE A 373 -12.33 18.60 0.45
N PHE A 374 -11.93 17.54 -0.26
CA PHE A 374 -12.20 17.31 -1.69
C PHE A 374 -11.42 18.19 -2.69
N GLN A 375 -10.50 19.03 -2.23
CA GLN A 375 -9.53 19.71 -3.10
C GLN A 375 -8.13 19.16 -2.89
N THR A 376 -7.72 18.25 -3.78
CA THR A 376 -6.34 17.75 -3.82
C THR A 376 -5.58 18.42 -4.94
N GLN A 377 -4.49 19.10 -4.62
CA GLN A 377 -3.52 19.68 -5.56
C GLN A 377 -2.11 19.29 -5.14
N LEU A 378 -1.19 19.26 -6.12
CA LEU A 378 0.22 18.91 -5.91
C LEU A 378 1.08 20.16 -5.74
#